data_AF-A0A925MYG5-F1
#
_entry.id   AF-A0A925MYG5-F1
#
_cell.length_a   1.000
_cell.length_b   1.000
_cell.length_c   1.000
_cell.angle_alpha   90.00
_cell.angle_beta   90.00
_cell.angle_gamma   90.00
#
_symmetry.space_group_name_H-M   'P 1'
#
loop_
_entity.id
_entity.type
_entity.pdbx_description
1 polymer ?
#
loop_
_entity_poly.entity_id
_entity_poly.type
_entity_poly.pdbx_seq_one_letter_code
_entity_poly.pdbx_strand_id
1 'polypeptide(L)' 'MIPTEPGEGGAGTGRHRFGDVVVDEAAHTVLRAGCVQPVEPKAFAVLLALLQRPGELIAR' A
#
# COMPACT_ATOMS: atom_id res chain seq x y z
N MET A 1 5.00 21.83 27.23
CA MET A 1 4.11 21.47 26.11
C MET A 1 4.86 20.44 25.28
N ILE A 2 4.56 19.15 25.45
CA ILE A 2 5.13 18.04 24.67
C ILE A 2 4.05 17.55 23.67
N PRO A 3 4.42 16.89 22.57
CA PRO A 3 4.30 17.36 21.18
C PRO A 3 3.05 16.79 20.46
N THR A 4 2.71 17.31 19.28
CA THR A 4 1.84 16.58 18.35
C THR A 4 2.63 16.26 17.09
N GLU A 5 3.35 15.15 17.16
CA GLU A 5 3.84 14.45 15.99
C GLU A 5 2.60 13.83 15.31
N PRO A 6 2.34 14.10 14.02
CA PRO A 6 1.23 13.48 13.32
C PRO A 6 1.50 11.97 13.19
N GLY A 7 0.91 11.22 14.11
CA GLY A 7 0.53 9.81 14.01
C GLY A 7 1.49 8.92 13.22
N GLU A 8 2.41 8.29 13.94
CA GLU A 8 2.92 6.96 13.61
C GLU A 8 1.72 5.98 13.60
N GLY A 9 0.99 5.94 12.49
CA GLY A 9 -0.07 4.97 12.23
C GLY A 9 0.54 3.63 11.85
N GLY A 10 0.90 2.83 12.86
CA GLY A 10 1.01 1.37 12.77
C GLY A 10 2.16 0.82 11.92
N ALA A 11 3.30 0.59 12.57
CA ALA A 11 4.17 -0.49 12.15
C ALA A 11 3.42 -1.83 12.33
N GLY A 12 2.91 -2.40 11.23
CA GLY A 12 2.43 -3.78 11.19
C GLY A 12 1.33 -4.02 10.16
N THR A 13 1.68 -4.72 9.08
CA THR A 13 0.83 -5.44 8.10
C THR A 13 0.01 -4.69 7.05
N GLY A 14 -0.26 -3.39 7.14
CA GLY A 14 -1.19 -2.73 6.21
C GLY A 14 -0.61 -1.84 5.10
N ARG A 15 0.69 -1.57 5.06
CA ARG A 15 1.28 -0.61 4.10
C ARG A 15 2.49 -1.19 3.39
N HIS A 16 2.44 -1.27 2.08
CA HIS A 16 3.50 -1.80 1.23
C HIS A 16 4.17 -0.67 0.45
N ARG A 17 5.50 -0.65 0.41
CA ARG A 17 6.26 0.29 -0.41
C ARG A 17 7.19 -0.46 -1.34
N PHE A 18 7.13 -0.15 -2.63
CA PHE A 18 8.08 -0.66 -3.62
C PHE A 18 8.51 0.48 -4.55
N GLY A 19 9.81 0.80 -4.49
CA GLY A 19 10.35 2.01 -5.12
C GLY A 19 9.62 3.27 -4.65
N ASP A 20 8.96 3.93 -5.60
CA ASP A 20 8.23 5.18 -5.42
C ASP A 20 6.71 4.99 -5.29
N VAL A 21 6.26 3.73 -5.24
CA VAL A 21 4.86 3.36 -5.02
C VAL A 21 4.64 2.99 -3.56
N VAL A 22 3.59 3.55 -2.97
CA VAL A 22 3.10 3.22 -1.63
C VAL A 22 1.66 2.76 -1.74
N VAL A 23 1.39 1.55 -1.26
CA VAL A 23 0.07 0.92 -1.23
C VAL A 23 -0.36 0.86 0.22
N ASP A 24 -1.51 1.45 0.52
CA ASP A 24 -2.14 1.39 1.83
C ASP A 24 -3.33 0.44 1.73
N GLU A 25 -3.19 -0.75 2.29
CA GLU A 25 -4.23 -1.78 2.31
C GLU A 25 -5.41 -1.33 3.16
N ALA A 26 -5.16 -0.72 4.32
CA ALA A 26 -6.22 -0.26 5.22
C ALA A 26 -7.07 0.84 4.59
N ALA A 27 -6.45 1.79 3.89
CA ALA A 27 -7.14 2.88 3.21
C ALA A 27 -7.52 2.54 1.75
N HIS A 28 -7.22 1.33 1.26
CA HIS A 28 -7.43 0.93 -0.14
C HIS A 28 -6.88 1.96 -1.15
N THR A 29 -5.73 2.55 -0.84
CA THR A 29 -5.16 3.68 -1.61
C THR A 29 -3.80 3.33 -2.19
N VAL A 30 -3.52 3.82 -3.40
CA VAL A 30 -2.20 3.72 -4.03
C VAL A 30 -1.68 5.13 -4.27
N LEU A 31 -0.45 5.37 -3.84
CA LEU A 31 0.31 6.58 -4.09
C LEU A 31 1.50 6.23 -4.97
N ARG A 32 1.75 7.03 -6.01
CA ARG A 32 2.96 6.97 -6.83
C ARG A 32 3.54 8.37 -6.93
N ALA A 33 4.80 8.55 -6.60
CA ALA A 33 5.46 9.87 -6.53
C ALA A 33 4.72 10.85 -5.60
N GLY A 34 4.03 10.33 -4.58
CA GLY A 34 3.16 11.12 -3.70
C GLY A 34 1.80 11.51 -4.31
N CYS A 35 1.50 11.14 -5.56
CA CYS A 35 0.19 11.36 -6.18
C CYS A 35 -0.74 10.15 -5.97
N VAL A 36 -1.99 10.40 -5.60
CA VAL A 36 -3.02 9.36 -5.52
C VAL A 36 -3.31 8.82 -6.91
N GLN A 37 -3.14 7.51 -7.08
CA GLN A 37 -3.46 6.81 -8.31
C GLN A 37 -4.84 6.18 -8.19
N PRO A 38 -5.83 6.56 -9.02
CA PRO A 38 -7.08 5.82 -9.10
C PRO A 38 -6.79 4.42 -9.66
N VAL A 39 -7.14 3.40 -8.88
CA VAL A 39 -6.98 1.99 -9.24
C VAL A 39 -8.34 1.33 -9.06
N GLU A 40 -8.76 0.57 -10.05
CA GLU A 40 -10.00 -0.20 -9.92
C GLU A 40 -9.89 -1.21 -8.77
N PRO A 41 -10.97 -1.47 -8.01
CA PRO A 41 -10.95 -2.40 -6.89
C PRO A 41 -10.38 -3.77 -7.25
N LYS A 42 -10.66 -4.25 -8.48
CA LYS A 42 -10.14 -5.52 -8.99
C LYS A 42 -8.63 -5.49 -9.22
N ALA A 43 -8.10 -4.40 -9.76
CA ALA A 43 -6.66 -4.23 -9.96
C ALA A 43 -5.93 -4.09 -8.61
N PHE A 44 -6.56 -3.43 -7.62
CA PHE A 44 -6.03 -3.33 -6.26
C PHE A 44 -5.95 -4.70 -5.58
N ALA A 45 -6.98 -5.54 -5.70
CA ALA A 45 -6.97 -6.90 -5.16
C ALA A 45 -5.83 -7.75 -5.75
N VAL A 46 -5.58 -7.63 -7.06
CA VAL A 46 -4.45 -8.31 -7.72
C VAL A 46 -3.12 -7.78 -7.19
N LEU A 47 -2.99 -6.46 -7.03
CA LEU A 47 -1.79 -5.84 -6.48
C LEU A 47 -1.49 -6.33 -5.06
N LEU A 48 -2.49 -6.39 -4.18
CA LEU A 48 -2.34 -6.95 -2.83
C LEU A 48 -1.93 -8.43 -2.86
N ALA A 49 -2.52 -9.23 -3.74
CA ALA A 49 -2.17 -10.64 -3.88
C ALA A 49 -0.69 -10.81 -4.29
N LEU A 50 -0.19 -9.98 -5.20
CA LEU A 50 1.22 -9.96 -5.61
C LEU A 50 2.15 -9.50 -4.47
N LEU A 51 1.71 -8.51 -3.67
CA LEU A 51 2.49 -7.99 -2.54
C LEU A 51 2.58 -8.97 -1.37
N GLN A 52 1.56 -9.79 -1.15
CA GLN A 52 1.58 -10.84 -0.13
C GLN A 52 2.53 -12.00 -0.49
N ARG A 53 2.88 -12.17 -1.77
CA ARG A 53 3.72 -13.29 -2.26
C ARG A 53 4.84 -12.79 -3.19
N PRO A 54 5.85 -12.09 -2.64
CA PRO A 54 6.95 -11.59 -3.45
C PRO A 54 7.73 -12.75 -4.08
N GLY A 55 7.79 -12.80 -5.41
CA GLY A 55 8.52 -13.81 -6.17
C GLY A 55 7.72 -15.06 -6.54
N GLU A 56 6.44 -15.12 -6.20
CA GLU A 56 5.57 -16.24 -6.55
C GLU A 56 4.74 -15.91 -7.81
N LEU A 57 4.66 -16.87 -8.74
CA LEU A 57 3.94 -16.69 -10.00
C LEU A 57 2.44 -16.84 -9.74
N ILE A 58 1.69 -15.74 -9.81
CA ILE A 58 0.23 -15.77 -9.64
C ILE A 58 -0.41 -16.23 -10.95
N ALA A 59 -0.96 -17.45 -10.94
CA ALA A 59 -1.80 -17.95 -12.02
C ALA A 59 -3.13 -17.17 -12.05
N ARG A 60 -3.55 -16.80 -13.26
CA ARG A 60 -4.72 -15.96 -13.57
C ARG A 60 -6.06 -16.57 -13.17
#